data_AF-W7B9N4-F1
#
_entry.id   AF-W7B9N4-F1
#
_cell.length_a   1.000
_cell.length_b   1.000
_cell.length_c   1.000
_cell.angle_alpha   90.00
_cell.angle_beta   90.00
_cell.angle_gamma   90.00
#
_symmetry.space_group_name_H-M   'P 1'
#
loop_
_entity.id
_entity.type
_entity.pdbx_description
1 polymer ?
#
loop_
_entity_poly.entity_id
_entity_poly.type
_entity_poly.pdbx_seq_one_letter_code
_entity_poly.pdbx_strand_id
1 'polypeptide(L)'
;MKLDLFPDESSEALKKRIFALLEASPKKALKNALAPLTQEKLLHFLLEKADLDLENSYRQVSPKKLDQFVLSLKNFLFTVNGTLSFDKAFVTGGGVSIKEIDPREMQSKLMLGLFFLR
;
A
#
# COMPACT_ATOMS: atom_id res chain seq x y z
N MET A 1 -4.63 -6.91 -3.48
CA MET A 1 -4.75 -5.46 -3.25
C MET A 1 -3.47 -4.77 -3.71
N LYS A 2 -3.51 -3.45 -3.96
CA LYS A 2 -2.36 -2.62 -4.36
C LYS A 2 -2.16 -1.51 -3.33
N LEU A 3 -0.91 -1.19 -3.00
CA LEU A 3 -0.50 -0.07 -2.16
C LEU A 3 0.53 0.78 -2.90
N ASP A 4 0.41 2.11 -2.81
CA ASP A 4 1.49 3.03 -3.16
C ASP A 4 2.25 3.37 -1.87
N LEU A 5 3.54 3.03 -1.84
CA LEU A 5 4.39 3.26 -0.66
C LEU A 5 4.89 4.70 -0.53
N PHE A 6 4.78 5.51 -1.60
CA PHE A 6 5.28 6.89 -1.65
C PHE A 6 4.22 7.82 -2.27
N PRO A 7 3.00 7.92 -1.74
CA PRO A 7 1.88 8.58 -2.40
C PRO A 7 2.12 10.07 -2.71
N ASP A 8 3.00 10.73 -1.97
CA ASP A 8 3.27 12.16 -2.09
C ASP A 8 4.20 12.54 -3.27
N GLU A 9 4.85 11.56 -3.91
CA GLU A 9 5.78 11.79 -5.02
C GLU A 9 5.27 11.12 -6.32
N SER A 10 5.58 11.66 -7.50
CA SER A 10 5.29 10.97 -8.76
C SER A 10 6.24 9.78 -8.99
N SER A 11 5.89 8.87 -9.92
CA SER A 11 6.78 7.74 -10.25
C SER A 11 8.12 8.23 -10.83
N GLU A 12 8.12 9.32 -11.60
CA GLU A 12 9.33 9.91 -12.16
C GLU A 12 10.18 10.59 -11.08
N ALA A 13 9.54 11.28 -10.14
CA ALA A 13 10.22 11.92 -9.01
C ALA A 13 10.89 10.88 -8.12
N LEU A 14 10.17 9.80 -7.77
CA LEU A 14 10.69 8.68 -6.99
C LEU A 14 11.88 8.01 -7.70
N LYS A 15 11.75 7.79 -9.03
CA LYS A 15 12.85 7.25 -9.85
C LYS A 15 14.09 8.15 -9.73
N LYS A 16 13.95 9.44 -10.00
CA LYS A 16 15.08 10.39 -9.91
C LYS A 16 15.73 10.37 -8.53
N ARG A 17 14.94 10.35 -7.45
CA ARG A 17 15.44 10.29 -6.08
C ARG A 17 16.24 9.00 -5.81
N ILE A 18 15.71 7.85 -6.21
CA ILE A 18 16.39 6.55 -6.04
C ILE A 18 17.70 6.50 -6.81
N PHE A 19 17.70 6.92 -8.08
CA PHE A 19 18.92 6.95 -8.88
C PHE A 19 19.96 7.92 -8.31
N ALA A 20 19.54 9.10 -7.83
CA ALA A 20 20.45 10.05 -7.18
C ALA A 20 21.12 9.46 -5.92
N LEU A 21 20.37 8.71 -5.09
CA LEU A 21 20.93 8.02 -3.92
C LEU A 21 21.96 6.95 -4.30
N LEU A 22 21.68 6.17 -5.36
CA LEU A 22 22.59 5.13 -5.85
C LEU A 22 23.86 5.72 -6.48
N GLU A 23 23.73 6.82 -7.22
CA GLU A 23 24.86 7.53 -7.83
C GLU A 23 25.75 8.26 -6.82
N ALA A 24 25.16 8.74 -5.71
CA ALA A 24 25.92 9.35 -4.62
C ALA A 24 26.77 8.33 -3.84
N SER A 25 26.45 7.03 -3.91
CA SER A 25 27.15 5.97 -3.19
C SER A 25 27.28 4.67 -4.00
N PRO A 26 27.93 4.69 -5.18
CA PRO A 26 27.85 3.61 -6.16
C PRO A 26 28.63 2.35 -5.75
N LYS A 27 29.53 2.47 -4.77
CA LYS A 27 30.32 1.37 -4.19
C LYS A 27 29.67 0.74 -2.96
N LYS A 28 28.64 1.38 -2.39
CA LYS A 28 27.94 0.83 -1.22
C LYS A 28 26.94 -0.23 -1.67
N ALA A 29 26.71 -1.19 -0.78
CA ALA A 29 25.61 -2.14 -0.88
C ALA A 29 24.26 -1.39 -1.02
N LEU A 30 23.30 -1.95 -1.78
CA LEU A 30 21.99 -1.35 -2.02
C LEU A 30 21.28 -0.96 -0.72
N LYS A 31 21.32 -1.84 0.29
CA LYS A 31 20.72 -1.58 1.61
C LYS A 31 21.24 -0.28 2.25
N ASN A 32 22.52 0.02 2.06
CA ASN A 32 23.18 1.18 2.64
C ASN A 32 23.01 2.43 1.77
N ALA A 33 23.03 2.28 0.44
CA ALA A 33 22.81 3.38 -0.48
C ALA A 33 21.37 3.90 -0.43
N LEU A 34 20.40 3.00 -0.24
CA LEU A 34 18.97 3.32 -0.17
C LEU A 34 18.44 3.46 1.25
N ALA A 35 19.28 3.38 2.29
CA ALA A 35 18.86 3.59 3.67
C ALA A 35 18.06 4.88 3.92
N PRO A 36 18.32 6.02 3.23
CA PRO A 36 17.52 7.24 3.37
C PRO A 36 16.13 7.19 2.70
N LEU A 37 15.79 6.11 1.99
CA LEU A 37 14.53 5.99 1.26
C LEU A 37 13.36 5.68 2.19
N THR A 38 13.53 4.72 3.12
CA THR A 38 12.49 4.23 4.02
C THR A 38 13.09 3.48 5.21
N GLN A 39 12.26 2.91 6.08
CA GLN A 39 12.70 2.11 7.22
C GLN A 39 13.46 0.86 6.78
N GLU A 40 14.56 0.54 7.48
CA GLU A 40 15.51 -0.52 7.12
C GLU A 40 14.84 -1.89 6.85
N LYS A 41 14.00 -2.36 7.77
CA LYS A 41 13.33 -3.66 7.64
C LYS A 41 12.43 -3.74 6.40
N LEU A 42 11.72 -2.65 6.09
CA LEU A 42 10.87 -2.58 4.92
C LEU A 42 11.73 -2.54 3.64
N LEU A 43 12.81 -1.76 3.65
CA LEU A 43 13.73 -1.69 2.51
C LEU A 43 14.31 -3.06 2.16
N HIS A 44 14.79 -3.81 3.16
CA HIS A 44 15.35 -5.15 2.97
C HIS A 44 14.32 -6.08 2.32
N PHE A 45 13.11 -6.12 2.89
CA PHE A 45 12.01 -6.90 2.35
C PHE A 45 11.65 -6.51 0.89
N LEU A 46 11.64 -5.21 0.58
CA LEU A 46 11.31 -4.74 -0.77
C LEU A 46 12.40 -5.09 -1.79
N LEU A 47 13.68 -5.02 -1.40
CA LEU A 47 14.80 -5.42 -2.24
C LEU A 47 14.77 -6.92 -2.52
N GLU A 48 14.59 -7.75 -1.49
CA GLU A 48 14.48 -9.20 -1.64
C GLU A 48 13.29 -9.59 -2.53
N LYS A 49 12.13 -8.95 -2.32
CA LYS A 49 10.92 -9.20 -3.13
C LYS A 49 11.12 -8.80 -4.60
N ALA A 50 12.01 -7.85 -4.88
CA ALA A 50 12.36 -7.44 -6.24
C ALA A 50 13.53 -8.24 -6.83
N ASP A 51 13.97 -9.32 -6.18
CA ASP A 51 15.12 -10.13 -6.59
C ASP A 51 16.40 -9.27 -6.74
N LEU A 52 16.60 -8.37 -5.77
CA LEU A 52 17.77 -7.53 -5.62
C LEU A 52 18.51 -7.95 -4.35
N ASP A 53 19.72 -8.47 -4.53
CA ASP A 53 20.62 -8.76 -3.41
C ASP A 53 20.98 -7.46 -2.68
N LEU A 54 20.81 -7.45 -1.36
CA LEU A 54 21.08 -6.30 -0.51
C LEU A 54 22.56 -5.90 -0.55
N GLU A 55 23.46 -6.87 -0.73
CA GLU A 55 24.91 -6.69 -0.74
C GLU A 55 25.45 -6.24 -2.09
N ASN A 56 24.64 -6.35 -3.16
CA ASN A 56 25.04 -5.84 -4.46
C ASN A 56 25.29 -4.33 -4.38
N SER A 57 26.30 -3.87 -5.10
CA SER A 57 26.50 -2.46 -5.38
C SER A 57 25.63 -2.02 -6.57
N TYR A 58 25.43 -0.71 -6.72
CA TYR A 58 24.68 -0.15 -7.86
C TYR A 58 25.17 -0.69 -9.22
N ARG A 59 26.49 -0.86 -9.38
CA ARG A 59 27.10 -1.34 -10.63
C ARG A 59 26.81 -2.80 -10.97
N GLN A 60 26.41 -3.60 -9.98
CA GLN A 60 26.10 -5.02 -10.16
C GLN A 60 24.62 -5.25 -10.52
N VAL A 61 23.80 -4.19 -10.50
CA VAL A 61 22.37 -4.28 -10.79
C VAL A 61 22.08 -3.70 -12.18
N SER A 62 21.22 -4.38 -12.94
CA SER A 62 20.80 -3.85 -14.23
C SER A 62 19.84 -2.66 -14.07
N PRO A 63 19.92 -1.63 -14.92
CA PRO A 63 18.98 -0.50 -14.89
C PRO A 63 17.51 -0.94 -15.02
N LYS A 64 17.25 -2.00 -15.79
CA LYS A 64 15.92 -2.59 -15.95
C LYS A 64 15.36 -3.15 -14.64
N LYS A 65 16.20 -3.80 -13.81
CA LYS A 65 15.77 -4.28 -12.48
C LYS A 65 15.46 -3.12 -11.54
N LEU A 66 16.23 -2.04 -11.59
CA LEU A 66 15.96 -0.83 -10.80
C LEU A 66 14.65 -0.15 -11.22
N ASP A 67 14.37 -0.08 -12.51
CA ASP A 67 13.10 0.47 -13.01
C ASP A 67 11.90 -0.37 -12.56
N GLN A 68 12.01 -1.69 -12.61
CA GLN A 68 11.01 -2.61 -12.08
C GLN A 68 10.82 -2.43 -10.57
N PHE A 69 11.91 -2.25 -9.82
CA PHE A 69 11.87 -1.97 -8.39
C PHE A 69 11.08 -0.67 -8.11
N VAL A 70 11.38 0.44 -8.78
CA VAL A 70 10.64 1.70 -8.62
C VAL A 70 9.15 1.52 -8.90
N LEU A 71 8.80 0.82 -9.99
CA LEU A 71 7.41 0.52 -10.32
C LEU A 71 6.72 -0.32 -9.24
N SER A 72 7.44 -1.27 -8.63
CA SER A 72 6.91 -2.11 -7.56
C SER A 72 6.63 -1.34 -6.27
N LEU A 73 7.35 -0.23 -6.01
CA LEU A 73 7.10 0.64 -4.86
C LEU A 73 5.79 1.42 -5.00
N LYS A 74 5.47 1.84 -6.23
CA LYS A 74 4.21 2.52 -6.58
C LYS A 74 3.03 1.57 -6.75
N ASN A 75 3.32 0.31 -7.06
CA ASN A 75 2.34 -0.73 -7.34
C ASN A 75 2.59 -1.95 -6.45
N PHE A 76 2.75 -1.74 -5.15
CA PHE A 76 3.05 -2.84 -4.24
C PHE A 76 1.84 -3.77 -4.12
N LEU A 77 1.95 -4.94 -4.73
CA LEU A 77 0.91 -5.97 -4.73
C LEU A 77 1.09 -6.91 -3.54
N PHE A 78 -0.02 -7.14 -2.84
CA PHE A 78 -0.12 -8.13 -1.77
C PHE A 78 -1.47 -8.84 -1.80
N THR A 79 -1.44 -10.10 -1.38
CA THR A 79 -2.61 -10.96 -1.32
C THR A 79 -3.30 -10.78 0.02
N VAL A 80 -4.61 -10.59 0.00
CA VAL A 80 -5.44 -10.55 1.21
C VAL A 80 -6.22 -11.85 1.28
N ASN A 81 -6.17 -12.50 2.44
CA ASN A 81 -6.78 -13.82 2.67
C ASN A 81 -8.03 -13.77 3.56
N GLY A 82 -8.47 -12.58 3.96
CA GLY A 82 -9.66 -12.37 4.77
C GLY A 82 -9.61 -11.08 5.57
N THR A 83 -10.63 -10.87 6.39
CA THR A 83 -10.70 -9.79 7.37
C THR A 83 -10.74 -10.38 8.78
N LEU A 84 -10.50 -9.55 9.79
CA LEU A 84 -10.70 -9.94 11.19
C LEU A 84 -12.18 -10.27 11.45
N SER A 85 -12.44 -10.98 12.56
CA SER A 85 -13.79 -11.34 13.01
C SER A 85 -14.62 -10.10 13.36
N PHE A 86 -15.94 -10.31 13.39
CA PHE A 86 -16.93 -9.26 13.68
C PHE A 86 -16.69 -8.55 15.03
N ASP A 87 -16.25 -9.28 16.06
CA ASP A 87 -15.98 -8.72 17.39
C ASP A 87 -14.86 -7.66 17.40
N LYS A 88 -14.05 -7.62 16.34
CA LYS A 88 -12.98 -6.63 16.13
C LYS A 88 -13.35 -5.57 15.09
N ALA A 89 -14.57 -5.62 14.55
CA ALA A 89 -15.05 -4.63 13.60
C ALA A 89 -15.50 -3.37 14.35
N PHE A 90 -15.03 -2.19 13.90
CA PHE A 90 -15.46 -0.90 14.47
C PHE A 90 -16.88 -0.52 14.08
N VAL A 91 -17.32 -0.96 12.89
CA VAL A 91 -18.66 -0.71 12.35
C VAL A 91 -19.18 -1.99 11.72
N THR A 92 -20.48 -2.18 11.80
CA THR A 92 -21.16 -3.29 11.10
C THR A 92 -21.59 -2.82 9.72
N GLY A 93 -21.10 -3.47 8.66
CA GLY A 93 -21.65 -3.31 7.32
C GLY A 93 -22.87 -4.22 7.15
N GLY A 94 -24.04 -3.62 6.91
CA GLY A 94 -25.31 -4.35 6.82
C GLY A 94 -26.34 -3.82 7.83
N GLY A 95 -27.43 -4.56 8.03
CA GLY A 95 -28.55 -4.16 8.90
C GLY A 95 -29.87 -4.13 8.14
N VAL A 96 -30.79 -3.29 8.60
CA VAL A 96 -32.13 -3.16 8.01
C VAL A 96 -32.03 -2.58 6.60
N SER A 97 -32.76 -3.19 5.66
CA SER A 97 -32.80 -2.77 4.27
C SER A 97 -33.37 -1.35 4.15
N ILE A 98 -32.56 -0.40 3.71
CA ILE A 98 -33.00 0.99 3.48
C ILE A 98 -34.12 1.12 2.43
N LYS A 99 -34.34 0.09 1.60
CA LYS A 99 -35.44 0.08 0.62
C LYS A 99 -36.82 0.01 1.30
N GLU A 100 -36.87 -0.59 2.49
CA GLU A 100 -38.08 -0.80 3.28
C GLU A 100 -38.35 0.35 4.26
N ILE A 101 -37.50 1.38 4.26
CA ILE A 101 -37.60 2.55 5.14
C ILE A 101 -37.98 3.78 4.33
N ASP A 102 -38.89 4.60 4.87
CA ASP A 102 -39.14 5.96 4.37
C ASP A 102 -37.95 6.85 4.77
N PRO A 103 -37.21 7.44 3.82
CA PRO A 103 -36.01 8.21 4.13
C PRO A 103 -36.28 9.56 4.84
N ARG A 104 -37.53 10.04 4.86
CA ARG A 104 -37.89 11.29 5.55
C ARG A 104 -38.23 11.04 7.02
N GLU A 105 -39.04 10.01 7.26
CA GLU A 105 -39.58 9.70 8.59
C GLU A 105 -38.77 8.63 9.33
N MET A 106 -37.85 7.94 8.64
CA MET A 106 -37.12 6.76 9.13
C MET A 106 -38.06 5.63 9.59
N GLN A 107 -39.30 5.64 9.11
CA GLN A 107 -40.35 4.68 9.44
C GLN A 107 -40.31 3.47 8.49
N SER A 108 -40.67 2.29 8.98
CA SER A 108 -40.89 1.12 8.14
C SER A 108 -42.09 1.31 7.20
N LYS A 109 -41.89 1.00 5.92
CA LYS A 109 -42.96 0.93 4.91
C LYS A 109 -43.86 -0.30 5.08
N LEU A 110 -43.39 -1.31 5.82
CA LEU A 110 -44.08 -2.58 6.02
C LEU A 110 -44.92 -2.59 7.30
N MET A 111 -44.58 -1.74 8.27
CA MET A 111 -45.28 -1.64 9.54
C MET A 111 -45.35 -0.17 10.00
N LEU A 112 -46.57 0.37 9.98
CA LEU A 112 -46.85 1.69 10.53
C LEU A 112 -46.51 1.71 12.03
N GLY A 113 -45.85 2.78 12.47
CA GLY A 113 -45.44 2.97 13.87
C GLY A 113 -44.09 2.35 14.24
N LEU A 114 -43.44 1.60 13.35
CA LEU A 114 -42.09 1.07 13.57
C LEU A 114 -41.04 1.99 12.94
N PHE A 115 -40.01 2.37 13.69
CA PHE A 115 -38.97 3.29 13.25
C PHE A 115 -37.58 2.69 13.47
N PHE A 116 -36.66 2.98 12.55
CA PHE A 116 -35.26 2.58 12.64
C PHE A 116 -34.38 3.83 12.64
N LEU A 117 -33.83 4.15 13.80
CA LEU A 117 -33.04 5.37 14.02
C LEU A 117 -31.55 5.03 14.13
N ARG A 118 -30.72 6.03 13.82
CA ARG A 118 -29.25 5.97 13.95
C ARG A 118 -28.82 6.37 15.35
#